data_AF-A0AAV0L0P3-F1
#
_entry.id   AF-A0AAV0L0P3-F1
#
_cell.length_a   1.000
_cell.length_b   1.000
_cell.length_c   1.000
_cell.angle_alpha   90.00
_cell.angle_beta   90.00
_cell.angle_gamma   90.00
#
_symmetry.space_group_name_H-M   'P 1'
#
loop_
_entity.id
_entity.type
_entity.pdbx_description
1 polymer ?
#
loop_
_entity_poly.entity_id
_entity_poly.type
_entity_poly.pdbx_seq_one_letter_code
_entity_poly.pdbx_strand_id
1 'polypeptide(L)'
;MFLLSKAAFDGGFNSYIFVFYRQAFATVALAPLAFFLEWKHAPPLSLPTFCKIFVLSLGGITLSLNLNGVGLRYTSANLGAASSNAAPVITFFVALLFGMETLKARTRTGMAKLAGIVICLGGVAALAFYKGPHFKFFCLFKHLHGQSQYLSSQQRHHASTSSHRSWVKGCFLMLFSNIAFGSWLVIQVIVMKSYPSKLMFTTLQCFQSSIQSLVVAVVAERDLEEWKLGWNMRLFAVAYCGVVVTGVTYYLQAWVFEKKDPVFLVVPTPLTFIFTMLCSAVLCDSIALGRYI
;
A
#
# COMPACT_ATOMS: atom_id res chain seq x y z
N MET A 1 4.19 -7.34 -1.66
CA MET A 1 4.08 -6.59 -0.38
C MET A 1 3.26 -7.35 0.67
N PHE A 2 1.95 -7.52 0.51
CA PHE A 2 1.07 -8.08 1.56
C PHE A 2 1.49 -9.45 2.10
N LEU A 3 1.91 -10.38 1.23
CA LEU A 3 2.41 -11.70 1.65
C LEU A 3 3.64 -11.57 2.55
N LEU A 4 4.60 -10.74 2.16
CA LEU A 4 5.87 -10.56 2.88
C LEU A 4 5.66 -9.81 4.21
N SER A 5 4.82 -8.77 4.22
CA SER A 5 4.44 -8.06 5.45
C SER A 5 3.67 -8.99 6.40
N LYS A 6 2.72 -9.78 5.89
CA LYS A 6 1.97 -10.73 6.71
C LYS A 6 2.87 -11.81 7.29
N ALA A 7 3.77 -12.39 6.49
CA ALA A 7 4.75 -13.36 6.98
C ALA A 7 5.65 -12.79 8.08
N ALA A 8 6.07 -11.52 7.95
CA ALA A 8 6.86 -10.85 8.98
C ALA A 8 6.07 -10.64 10.28
N PHE A 9 4.80 -10.24 10.18
CA PHE A 9 3.92 -10.03 11.35
C PHE A 9 3.56 -11.34 12.05
N ASP A 10 3.33 -12.41 11.29
CA ASP A 10 3.06 -13.74 11.83
C ASP A 10 4.33 -14.35 12.48
N GLY A 11 5.52 -13.95 12.02
CA GLY A 11 6.81 -14.20 12.66
C GLY A 11 7.10 -13.29 13.86
N GLY A 12 6.10 -12.58 14.38
CA GLY A 12 6.19 -11.76 15.58
C GLY A 12 6.77 -10.35 15.38
N PHE A 13 6.99 -9.89 14.15
CA PHE A 13 7.52 -8.54 13.95
C PHE A 13 6.42 -7.47 14.19
N ASN A 14 6.71 -6.50 15.06
CA ASN A 14 5.78 -5.41 15.35
C ASN A 14 5.47 -4.57 14.09
N SER A 15 4.19 -4.38 13.79
CA SER A 15 3.73 -3.68 12.59
C SER A 15 4.11 -2.21 12.52
N TYR A 16 4.19 -1.52 13.66
CA TYR A 16 4.57 -0.09 13.70
C TYR A 16 6.06 0.08 13.41
N ILE A 17 6.90 -0.74 14.05
CA ILE A 17 8.34 -0.79 13.81
C ILE A 17 8.64 -1.16 12.35
N PHE A 18 7.89 -2.12 11.78
CA PHE A 18 7.98 -2.46 10.36
C PHE A 18 7.71 -1.26 9.44
N VAL A 19 6.68 -0.46 9.71
CA VAL A 19 6.35 0.72 8.89
C VAL A 19 7.44 1.78 9.00
N PHE A 20 7.97 2.03 10.20
CA PHE A 20 9.12 2.92 10.39
C PHE A 20 10.32 2.48 9.54
N TYR A 21 10.77 1.22 9.69
CA TYR A 21 11.92 0.72 8.94
C TYR A 21 11.66 0.75 7.44
N ARG A 22 10.47 0.36 6.99
CA ARG A 22 10.08 0.44 5.58
C ARG A 22 10.28 1.85 5.01
N GLN A 23 9.86 2.89 5.72
CA GLN A 23 10.04 4.27 5.29
C GLN A 23 11.48 4.76 5.40
N ALA A 24 12.22 4.29 6.42
CA ALA A 24 13.64 4.58 6.56
C ALA A 24 14.45 3.99 5.39
N PHE A 25 14.23 2.72 5.04
CA PHE A 25 14.88 2.07 3.90
C PHE A 25 14.54 2.76 2.57
N ALA A 26 13.28 3.17 2.38
CA ALA A 26 12.88 3.96 1.22
C ALA A 26 13.66 5.29 1.14
N THR A 27 13.77 5.99 2.27
CA THR A 27 14.49 7.26 2.36
C THR A 27 15.98 7.09 2.10
N VAL A 28 16.63 6.12 2.74
CA VAL A 28 18.07 5.86 2.55
C VAL A 28 18.39 5.46 1.11
N ALA A 29 17.50 4.72 0.45
CA ALA A 29 17.69 4.35 -0.94
C ALA A 29 17.46 5.52 -1.91
N LEU A 30 16.44 6.35 -1.68
CA LEU A 30 16.10 7.46 -2.57
C LEU A 30 16.94 8.71 -2.34
N ALA A 31 17.35 9.02 -1.11
CA ALA A 31 18.10 10.23 -0.76
C ALA A 31 19.37 10.45 -1.59
N PRO A 32 20.29 9.47 -1.77
CA PRO A 32 21.46 9.68 -2.62
C PRO A 32 21.07 9.92 -4.08
N LEU A 33 20.09 9.18 -4.60
CA LEU A 33 19.61 9.36 -5.98
C LEU A 33 19.01 10.76 -6.17
N ALA A 34 18.21 11.22 -5.22
CA ALA A 34 17.62 12.56 -5.22
C ALA A 34 18.72 13.62 -5.19
N PHE A 35 19.70 13.46 -4.30
CA PHE A 35 20.82 14.39 -4.17
C PHE A 35 21.64 14.51 -5.45
N PHE A 36 21.98 13.38 -6.09
CA PHE A 36 22.80 13.40 -7.31
C PHE A 36 22.04 13.84 -8.56
N LEU A 37 20.75 13.50 -8.69
CA LEU A 37 19.99 13.72 -9.93
C LEU A 37 19.21 15.04 -9.95
N GLU A 38 18.62 15.45 -8.82
CA GLU A 38 17.66 16.56 -8.79
C GLU A 38 18.09 17.73 -7.90
N TRP A 39 19.04 17.59 -6.97
CA TRP A 39 19.35 18.64 -5.97
C TRP A 39 19.69 20.00 -6.58
N LYS A 40 20.46 20.02 -7.68
CA LYS A 40 20.87 21.27 -8.34
C LYS A 40 19.72 21.97 -9.07
N HIS A 41 18.69 21.23 -9.44
CA HIS A 41 17.54 21.73 -10.20
C HIS A 41 16.26 21.85 -9.36
N ALA A 42 16.29 21.35 -8.12
CA ALA A 42 15.17 21.41 -7.21
C ALA A 42 14.92 22.85 -6.74
N PRO A 43 13.65 23.30 -6.73
CA PRO A 43 13.33 24.61 -6.18
C PRO A 43 13.62 24.66 -4.68
N PRO A 44 13.91 25.84 -4.12
CA PRO A 44 14.16 25.97 -2.68
C PRO A 44 12.93 25.53 -1.89
N LEU A 45 13.16 24.75 -0.84
CA LEU A 45 12.10 24.21 0.00
C LEU A 45 11.61 25.28 0.98
N SER A 46 10.50 25.93 0.66
CA SER A 46 9.85 26.87 1.58
C SER A 46 9.21 26.14 2.77
N LEU A 47 9.18 26.79 3.94
CA LEU A 47 8.49 26.27 5.12
C LEU A 47 7.01 25.87 4.86
N PRO A 48 6.18 26.67 4.17
CA PRO A 48 4.80 26.26 3.90
C PRO A 48 4.72 25.04 2.98
N THR A 49 5.62 24.90 1.99
CA THR A 49 5.71 23.70 1.16
C THR A 49 6.11 22.49 2.01
N PHE A 50 7.12 22.63 2.88
CA PHE A 50 7.53 21.57 3.80
C PHE A 50 6.37 21.11 4.71
N CYS A 51 5.59 22.05 5.25
CA CYS A 51 4.41 21.75 6.06
C CYS A 51 3.31 21.04 5.26
N LYS A 52 3.06 21.45 4.00
CA LYS A 52 2.11 20.75 3.11
C LYS A 52 2.52 19.30 2.88
N ILE A 53 3.81 19.07 2.58
CA ILE A 53 4.36 17.71 2.38
C ILE A 53 4.25 16.91 3.69
N PHE A 54 4.49 17.55 4.85
CA PHE A 54 4.41 16.90 6.15
C PHE A 54 3.00 16.40 6.44
N VAL A 55 1.98 17.25 6.26
CA VAL A 55 0.56 16.90 6.46
C VAL A 55 0.12 15.83 5.45
N LEU A 56 0.55 15.96 4.19
CA LEU A 56 0.27 14.96 3.14
C LEU A 56 0.86 13.59 3.49
N SER A 57 2.12 13.56 3.93
CA SER A 57 2.80 12.35 4.39
C SER A 57 2.10 11.75 5.62
N LEU A 58 1.67 12.58 6.57
CA LEU A 58 1.03 12.14 7.81
C LEU A 58 -0.32 11.48 7.54
N GLY A 59 -1.22 12.21 6.88
CA GLY A 59 -2.59 11.74 6.62
C GLY A 59 -2.65 10.67 5.53
N GLY A 60 -1.69 10.68 4.61
CA GLY A 60 -1.62 9.75 3.51
C GLY A 60 -0.80 8.51 3.81
N ILE A 61 0.52 8.65 3.80
CA ILE A 61 1.46 7.54 3.87
C ILE A 61 1.49 6.94 5.28
N THR A 62 1.79 7.74 6.28
CA THR A 62 1.98 7.28 7.67
C THR A 62 0.70 6.65 8.21
N LEU A 63 -0.43 7.36 8.10
CA LEU A 63 -1.72 6.86 8.56
C LEU A 63 -2.13 5.60 7.80
N SER A 64 -2.06 5.60 6.46
CA SER A 64 -2.49 4.42 5.68
C SER A 64 -1.64 3.19 6.00
N LEU A 65 -0.31 3.32 6.08
CA LEU A 65 0.56 2.17 6.30
C LEU A 65 0.45 1.60 7.71
N ASN A 66 0.30 2.44 8.73
CA ASN A 66 0.10 1.97 10.11
C ASN A 66 -1.26 1.27 10.25
N LEU A 67 -2.33 1.87 9.73
CA LEU A 67 -3.66 1.23 9.70
C LEU A 67 -3.64 -0.09 8.92
N ASN A 68 -2.92 -0.13 7.78
CA ASN A 68 -2.75 -1.35 7.00
C ASN A 68 -2.00 -2.42 7.79
N GLY A 69 -0.90 -2.05 8.43
CA GLY A 69 -0.08 -2.94 9.23
C GLY A 69 -0.87 -3.60 10.35
N VAL A 70 -1.62 -2.81 11.12
CA VAL A 70 -2.50 -3.31 12.19
C VAL A 70 -3.64 -4.14 11.61
N GLY A 71 -4.29 -3.67 10.54
CA GLY A 71 -5.36 -4.40 9.87
C GLY A 71 -4.92 -5.79 9.41
N LEU A 72 -3.72 -5.89 8.84
CA LEU A 72 -3.12 -7.14 8.35
C LEU A 72 -2.77 -8.13 9.47
N ARG A 73 -2.62 -7.67 10.72
CA ARG A 73 -2.49 -8.58 11.88
C ARG A 73 -3.79 -9.33 12.15
N TYR A 74 -4.93 -8.67 11.95
CA TYR A 74 -6.26 -9.25 12.17
C TYR A 74 -6.84 -9.96 10.94
N THR A 75 -6.22 -9.81 9.77
CA THR A 75 -6.72 -10.33 8.50
C THR A 75 -5.66 -11.14 7.75
N SER A 76 -5.94 -11.50 6.50
CA SER A 76 -5.05 -12.29 5.64
C SER A 76 -4.36 -11.41 4.60
N ALA A 77 -3.20 -11.87 4.10
CA ALA A 77 -2.51 -11.23 2.98
C ALA A 77 -3.38 -11.09 1.73
N ASN A 78 -4.25 -12.08 1.48
CA ASN A 78 -5.16 -12.08 0.34
C ASN A 78 -6.23 -10.99 0.48
N LEU A 79 -6.81 -10.84 1.68
CA LEU A 79 -7.72 -9.73 1.96
C LEU A 79 -6.99 -8.39 1.82
N GLY A 80 -5.72 -8.32 2.26
CA GLY A 80 -4.76 -7.24 1.97
C GLY A 80 -4.80 -6.79 0.53
N ALA A 81 -4.39 -7.70 -0.35
CA ALA A 81 -4.33 -7.48 -1.78
C ALA A 81 -5.71 -7.10 -2.36
N ALA A 82 -6.76 -7.85 -2.01
CA ALA A 82 -8.11 -7.58 -2.50
C ALA A 82 -8.61 -6.19 -2.08
N SER A 83 -8.35 -5.77 -0.84
CA SER A 83 -8.76 -4.45 -0.35
C SER A 83 -8.03 -3.31 -1.07
N SER A 84 -6.75 -3.50 -1.42
CA SER A 84 -5.98 -2.48 -2.15
C SER A 84 -6.50 -2.24 -3.57
N ASN A 85 -7.21 -3.21 -4.15
CA ASN A 85 -7.90 -3.03 -5.42
C ASN A 85 -9.09 -2.06 -5.31
N ALA A 86 -9.54 -1.68 -4.11
CA ALA A 86 -10.51 -0.61 -3.92
C ALA A 86 -9.89 0.80 -4.02
N ALA A 87 -8.55 0.93 -3.95
CA ALA A 87 -7.88 2.22 -3.98
C ALA A 87 -8.21 3.06 -5.24
N PRO A 88 -8.29 2.51 -6.46
CA PRO A 88 -8.71 3.27 -7.64
C PRO A 88 -10.13 3.84 -7.53
N VAL A 89 -11.08 3.07 -7.00
CA VAL A 89 -12.46 3.51 -6.80
C VAL A 89 -12.51 4.65 -5.79
N ILE A 90 -11.81 4.49 -4.67
CA ILE A 90 -11.74 5.53 -3.63
C ILE A 90 -11.08 6.80 -4.19
N THR A 91 -9.97 6.66 -4.92
CA THR A 91 -9.26 7.78 -5.56
C THR A 91 -10.18 8.54 -6.52
N PHE A 92 -10.99 7.83 -7.32
CA PHE A 92 -11.98 8.45 -8.21
C PHE A 92 -13.03 9.26 -7.43
N PHE A 93 -13.60 8.71 -6.37
CA PHE A 93 -14.56 9.44 -5.53
C PHE A 93 -13.93 10.67 -4.86
N VAL A 94 -12.71 10.55 -4.36
CA VAL A 94 -11.99 11.70 -3.79
C VAL A 94 -11.72 12.76 -4.87
N ALA A 95 -11.33 12.36 -6.09
CA ALA A 95 -11.14 13.29 -7.21
C ALA A 95 -12.43 14.02 -7.60
N LEU A 96 -13.59 13.34 -7.56
CA LEU A 96 -14.90 13.98 -7.73
C LEU A 96 -15.19 15.00 -6.62
N LEU A 97 -14.92 14.66 -5.36
CA LEU A 97 -15.13 15.57 -4.22
C LEU A 97 -14.28 16.83 -4.31
N PHE A 98 -13.04 16.72 -4.78
CA PHE A 98 -12.16 17.88 -5.00
C PHE A 98 -12.44 18.63 -6.32
N GLY A 99 -13.48 18.24 -7.08
CA GLY A 99 -13.82 18.85 -8.36
C GLY A 99 -12.74 18.66 -9.44
N MET A 100 -11.79 17.76 -9.21
CA MET A 100 -10.74 17.43 -10.18
C MET A 100 -11.29 16.57 -11.30
N GLU A 101 -12.40 15.88 -11.08
CA GLU A 101 -13.05 14.97 -12.02
C GLU A 101 -14.54 15.34 -12.17
N THR A 102 -15.14 15.12 -13.34
CA THR A 102 -16.58 15.35 -13.55
C THR A 102 -17.26 14.11 -14.12
N LEU A 103 -18.28 13.61 -13.42
CA LEU A 103 -19.04 12.43 -13.85
C LEU A 103 -20.27 12.84 -14.67
N LYS A 104 -20.11 12.88 -16.00
CA LYS A 104 -21.23 13.07 -16.94
C LYS A 104 -21.82 11.71 -17.33
N ALA A 105 -22.68 11.14 -16.49
CA ALA A 105 -23.22 9.77 -16.63
C ALA A 105 -23.88 9.48 -17.99
N ARG A 106 -24.40 10.50 -18.68
CA ARG A 106 -25.05 10.38 -20.00
C ARG A 106 -24.06 10.34 -21.19
N THR A 107 -22.78 10.60 -20.97
CA THR A 107 -21.75 10.60 -22.03
C THR A 107 -21.07 9.22 -22.13
N ARG A 108 -20.57 8.86 -23.32
CA ARG A 108 -19.82 7.60 -23.53
C ARG A 108 -18.64 7.47 -22.55
N THR A 109 -17.92 8.56 -22.30
CA THR A 109 -16.83 8.61 -21.32
C THR A 109 -17.31 8.42 -19.88
N GLY A 110 -18.46 9.01 -19.50
CA GLY A 110 -19.05 8.82 -18.18
C GLY A 110 -19.55 7.39 -17.94
N MET A 111 -20.16 6.76 -18.96
CA MET A 111 -20.54 5.34 -18.88
C MET A 111 -19.32 4.43 -18.77
N ALA A 112 -18.22 4.72 -19.48
CA ALA A 112 -16.97 3.98 -19.33
C ALA A 112 -16.36 4.10 -17.92
N LYS A 113 -16.46 5.29 -17.30
CA LYS A 113 -16.05 5.51 -15.90
C LYS A 113 -16.87 4.65 -14.94
N LEU A 114 -18.20 4.66 -15.09
CA LEU A 114 -19.11 3.83 -14.27
C LEU A 114 -18.87 2.34 -14.47
N ALA A 115 -18.72 1.87 -15.71
CA ALA A 115 -18.43 0.48 -16.00
C ALA A 115 -17.10 0.03 -15.36
N GLY A 116 -16.07 0.86 -15.42
CA GLY A 116 -14.80 0.61 -14.75
C GLY A 116 -14.91 0.49 -13.24
N ILE A 117 -15.73 1.33 -12.59
CA ILE A 117 -16.01 1.24 -11.15
C ILE A 117 -16.73 -0.07 -10.82
N VAL A 118 -17.75 -0.44 -11.60
CA VAL A 118 -18.51 -1.68 -11.41
C VAL A 118 -17.60 -2.90 -11.59
N ILE A 119 -16.75 -2.92 -12.62
CA ILE A 119 -15.77 -4.00 -12.85
C ILE A 119 -14.78 -4.08 -11.68
N CYS A 120 -14.29 -2.94 -11.17
CA CYS A 120 -13.35 -2.90 -10.07
C CYS A 120 -13.98 -3.40 -8.75
N LEU A 121 -15.19 -2.94 -8.42
CA LEU A 121 -15.97 -3.44 -7.27
C LEU A 121 -16.33 -4.92 -7.44
N GLY A 122 -16.67 -5.35 -8.66
CA GLY A 122 -16.93 -6.75 -9.00
C GLY A 122 -15.69 -7.62 -8.80
N GLY A 123 -14.50 -7.15 -9.20
CA GLY A 123 -13.23 -7.85 -8.95
C GLY A 123 -12.89 -7.94 -7.47
N VAL A 124 -13.12 -6.88 -6.69
CA VAL A 124 -12.97 -6.89 -5.23
C VAL A 124 -13.93 -7.89 -4.59
N ALA A 125 -15.20 -7.88 -4.98
CA ALA A 125 -16.21 -8.80 -4.50
C ALA A 125 -15.86 -10.26 -4.88
N ALA A 126 -15.47 -10.50 -6.13
CA ALA A 126 -15.06 -11.82 -6.60
C ALA A 126 -13.87 -12.34 -5.78
N LEU A 127 -12.83 -11.54 -5.54
CA LEU A 127 -11.69 -11.92 -4.69
C LEU A 127 -12.09 -12.16 -3.23
N ALA A 128 -13.05 -11.38 -2.71
CA ALA A 128 -13.55 -11.54 -1.34
C ALA A 128 -14.36 -12.83 -1.16
N PHE A 129 -15.12 -13.24 -2.19
CA PHE A 129 -15.93 -14.46 -2.17
C PHE A 129 -15.19 -15.69 -2.72
N TYR A 130 -14.04 -15.51 -3.38
CA TYR A 130 -13.25 -16.60 -3.94
C TYR A 130 -12.60 -17.44 -2.82
N LYS A 131 -13.20 -18.60 -2.55
CA LYS A 131 -12.63 -19.67 -1.71
C LYS A 131 -11.76 -20.60 -2.56
N GLY A 132 -10.63 -20.10 -3.06
CA GLY A 132 -9.64 -20.94 -3.73
C GLY A 132 -8.82 -21.77 -2.73
N PRO A 133 -8.28 -22.94 -3.13
CA PRO A 133 -7.35 -23.69 -2.30
C PRO A 133 -6.13 -22.82 -1.97
N HIS A 134 -5.73 -22.82 -0.71
CA HIS A 134 -4.51 -22.15 -0.27
C HIS A 134 -3.32 -22.71 -1.05
N PHE A 135 -2.82 -21.97 -2.03
CA PHE A 135 -1.59 -22.33 -2.74
C PHE A 135 -0.45 -22.37 -1.72
N LYS A 136 -0.12 -23.59 -1.27
CA LYS A 136 1.06 -23.90 -0.45
C LYS A 136 2.31 -23.76 -1.33
N PHE A 137 2.66 -22.55 -1.73
CA PHE A 137 3.95 -22.30 -2.39
C PHE A 137 5.14 -22.42 -1.41
N PHE A 138 4.86 -22.64 -0.11
CA PHE A 138 5.87 -22.68 0.96
C PHE A 138 6.24 -24.08 1.46
N CYS A 139 6.13 -25.12 0.61
CA CYS A 139 6.72 -26.42 0.94
C CYS A 139 8.23 -26.50 0.67
N LEU A 140 8.85 -25.51 0.01
CA LEU A 140 10.31 -25.55 -0.21
C LEU A 140 11.12 -25.12 1.03
N PHE A 141 10.58 -24.25 1.90
CA PHE A 141 11.33 -23.74 3.05
C PHE A 141 11.06 -24.50 4.36
N LYS A 142 10.00 -25.31 4.42
CA LYS A 142 9.68 -26.08 5.62
C LYS A 142 10.64 -27.25 5.86
N HIS A 143 11.50 -27.57 4.90
CA HIS A 143 12.46 -28.68 5.03
C HIS A 143 13.84 -28.25 5.57
N LEU A 144 14.12 -26.95 5.73
CA LEU A 144 15.46 -26.48 6.14
C LEU A 144 15.59 -26.08 7.61
N HIS A 145 14.56 -26.27 8.43
CA HIS A 145 14.65 -26.16 9.88
C HIS A 145 13.95 -27.37 10.51
N GLY A 146 14.74 -28.40 10.77
CA GLY A 146 14.31 -29.51 11.61
C GLY A 146 14.21 -29.05 13.05
N GLN A 147 13.00 -28.78 13.54
CA GLN A 147 12.66 -29.02 14.94
C GLN A 147 11.13 -28.99 15.18
N SER A 148 10.66 -30.11 15.74
CA SER A 148 9.40 -30.35 16.43
C SER A 148 8.08 -30.18 15.68
N GLN A 149 7.58 -31.32 15.16
CA GLN A 149 6.17 -31.70 15.29
C GLN A 149 5.72 -31.46 16.74
N TYR A 150 4.61 -30.75 16.94
CA TYR A 150 3.64 -30.84 18.07
C TYR A 150 2.79 -29.55 18.13
N LEU A 151 2.12 -29.17 17.04
CA LEU A 151 1.09 -28.12 17.11
C LEU A 151 -0.02 -28.31 16.06
N SER A 152 -0.43 -29.58 15.89
CA SER A 152 -1.52 -29.98 15.00
C SER A 152 -2.76 -30.39 15.80
N SER A 153 -3.14 -29.65 16.85
CA SER A 153 -4.33 -29.97 17.65
C SER A 153 -4.72 -28.85 18.63
N GLN A 154 -4.80 -27.59 18.19
CA GLN A 154 -5.36 -26.54 19.07
C GLN A 154 -6.09 -25.40 18.32
N GLN A 155 -6.79 -25.72 17.24
CA GLN A 155 -7.60 -24.73 16.50
C GLN A 155 -9.09 -25.08 16.38
N ARG A 156 -9.60 -25.91 17.29
CA ARG A 156 -11.04 -26.08 17.50
C ARG A 156 -11.31 -26.14 19.00
N HIS A 157 -12.35 -25.44 19.41
CA HIS A 157 -12.91 -25.30 20.77
C HIS A 157 -12.42 -24.07 21.55
N HIS A 158 -13.36 -23.11 21.71
CA HIS A 158 -13.35 -21.87 22.53
C HIS A 158 -12.89 -20.53 21.91
N ALA A 159 -13.40 -20.05 20.75
CA ALA A 159 -13.17 -18.64 20.32
C ALA A 159 -14.05 -18.07 19.17
N SER A 160 -15.26 -18.56 18.89
CA SER A 160 -15.99 -18.16 17.66
C SER A 160 -16.40 -16.68 17.60
N THR A 161 -16.67 -16.03 18.75
CA THR A 161 -17.16 -14.64 18.77
C THR A 161 -16.03 -13.59 18.82
N SER A 162 -14.94 -13.86 19.55
CA SER A 162 -13.80 -12.94 19.66
C SER A 162 -13.02 -12.83 18.35
N SER A 163 -12.83 -13.97 17.66
CA SER A 163 -12.15 -14.05 16.37
C SER A 163 -12.88 -13.28 15.26
N HIS A 164 -14.20 -13.39 15.19
CA HIS A 164 -15.02 -12.64 14.22
C HIS A 164 -14.94 -11.12 14.47
N ARG A 165 -15.04 -10.69 15.74
CA ARG A 165 -14.96 -9.26 16.09
C ARG A 165 -13.58 -8.67 15.76
N SER A 166 -12.49 -9.40 15.99
CA SER A 166 -11.15 -8.96 15.60
C SER A 166 -10.98 -8.88 14.08
N TRP A 167 -11.51 -9.85 13.34
CA TRP A 167 -11.46 -9.84 11.88
C TRP A 167 -12.21 -8.65 11.29
N VAL A 168 -13.42 -8.37 11.77
CA VAL A 168 -14.22 -7.19 11.36
C VAL A 168 -13.48 -5.89 11.65
N LYS A 169 -12.83 -5.75 12.82
CA LYS A 169 -11.96 -4.60 13.12
C LYS A 169 -10.85 -4.45 12.08
N GLY A 170 -10.20 -5.55 11.70
CA GLY A 170 -9.19 -5.58 10.65
C GLY A 170 -9.72 -5.06 9.31
N CYS A 171 -10.90 -5.49 8.88
CA CYS A 171 -11.55 -5.01 7.65
C CYS A 171 -11.79 -3.49 7.68
N PHE A 172 -12.30 -2.95 8.78
CA PHE A 172 -12.49 -1.50 8.92
C PHE A 172 -11.17 -0.73 8.86
N LEU A 173 -10.13 -1.20 9.58
CA LEU A 173 -8.80 -0.59 9.54
C LEU A 173 -8.22 -0.56 8.12
N MET A 174 -8.42 -1.64 7.35
CA MET A 174 -7.97 -1.72 5.96
C MET A 174 -8.79 -0.80 5.04
N LEU A 175 -10.10 -0.67 5.26
CA LEU A 175 -10.91 0.30 4.52
C LEU A 175 -10.42 1.73 4.76
N PHE A 176 -10.22 2.13 6.02
CA PHE A 176 -9.69 3.45 6.37
C PHE A 176 -8.29 3.67 5.80
N SER A 177 -7.43 2.65 5.84
CA SER A 177 -6.11 2.68 5.21
C SER A 177 -6.20 2.97 3.71
N ASN A 178 -7.08 2.28 2.99
CA ASN A 178 -7.28 2.51 1.55
C ASN A 178 -7.90 3.89 1.25
N ILE A 179 -8.75 4.42 2.14
CA ILE A 179 -9.29 5.79 2.02
C ILE A 179 -8.18 6.83 2.19
N ALA A 180 -7.34 6.67 3.22
CA ALA A 180 -6.18 7.54 3.45
C ALA A 180 -5.21 7.48 2.25
N PHE A 181 -4.91 6.28 1.75
CA PHE A 181 -4.04 6.09 0.60
C PHE A 181 -4.63 6.67 -0.70
N GLY A 182 -5.92 6.45 -0.98
CA GLY A 182 -6.58 7.03 -2.15
C GLY A 182 -6.65 8.56 -2.09
N SER A 183 -6.89 9.11 -0.90
CA SER A 183 -6.87 10.57 -0.68
C SER A 183 -5.49 11.15 -0.88
N TRP A 184 -4.46 10.46 -0.40
CA TRP A 184 -3.06 10.81 -0.62
C TRP A 184 -2.75 10.93 -2.11
N LEU A 185 -3.13 9.96 -2.94
CA LEU A 185 -2.88 10.00 -4.39
C LEU A 185 -3.47 11.25 -5.05
N VAL A 186 -4.69 11.66 -4.68
CA VAL A 186 -5.34 12.85 -5.25
C VAL A 186 -4.66 14.13 -4.78
N ILE A 187 -4.45 14.28 -3.47
CA ILE A 187 -3.87 15.50 -2.88
C ILE A 187 -2.40 15.66 -3.29
N GLN A 188 -1.68 14.55 -3.46
CA GLN A 188 -0.29 14.52 -3.92
C GLN A 188 -0.12 15.30 -5.22
N VAL A 189 -1.01 15.10 -6.19
CA VAL A 189 -0.96 15.82 -7.49
C VAL A 189 -1.08 17.34 -7.30
N ILE A 190 -1.92 17.77 -6.36
CA ILE A 190 -2.11 19.20 -6.06
C ILE A 190 -0.83 19.78 -5.43
N VAL A 191 -0.23 19.07 -4.46
CA VAL A 191 0.98 19.53 -3.76
C VAL A 191 2.20 19.51 -4.68
N MET A 192 2.30 18.56 -5.60
CA MET A 192 3.39 18.47 -6.58
C MET A 192 3.47 19.72 -7.49
N LYS A 193 2.37 20.45 -7.71
CA LYS A 193 2.41 21.74 -8.41
C LYS A 193 3.24 22.81 -7.66
N SER A 194 3.32 22.71 -6.33
CA SER A 194 4.12 23.61 -5.48
C SER A 194 5.59 23.17 -5.37
N TYR A 195 5.91 21.91 -5.70
CA TYR A 195 7.26 21.36 -5.62
C TYR A 195 7.48 20.31 -6.73
N PRO A 196 7.85 20.73 -7.95
CA PRO A 196 7.90 19.89 -9.15
C PRO A 196 9.04 18.84 -9.18
N SER A 197 9.98 18.87 -8.24
CA SER A 197 11.10 17.92 -8.19
C SER A 197 10.62 16.57 -7.66
N LYS A 198 10.31 15.62 -8.55
CA LYS A 198 9.64 14.33 -8.23
C LYS A 198 10.42 13.47 -7.24
N LEU A 199 11.70 13.22 -7.53
CA LEU A 199 12.53 12.34 -6.73
C LEU A 199 12.78 12.96 -5.36
N MET A 200 13.04 14.27 -5.31
CA MET A 200 13.13 15.02 -4.05
C MET A 200 11.83 15.02 -3.27
N PHE A 201 10.71 15.26 -3.92
CA PHE A 201 9.38 15.28 -3.31
C PHE A 201 9.04 13.93 -2.68
N THR A 202 9.25 12.83 -3.40
CA THR A 202 9.04 11.47 -2.88
C THR A 202 10.00 11.15 -1.75
N THR A 203 11.26 11.56 -1.86
CA THR A 203 12.26 11.39 -0.79
C THR A 203 11.85 12.14 0.48
N LEU A 204 11.42 13.41 0.36
CA LEU A 204 10.94 14.22 1.48
C LEU A 204 9.71 13.60 2.13
N GLN A 205 8.77 13.07 1.35
CA GLN A 205 7.62 12.35 1.88
C GLN A 205 8.03 11.07 2.63
N CYS A 206 8.92 10.26 2.08
CA CYS A 206 9.41 9.06 2.76
C CYS A 206 10.15 9.42 4.06
N PHE A 207 10.97 10.47 4.03
CA PHE A 207 11.71 10.97 5.20
C PHE A 207 10.76 11.46 6.30
N GLN A 208 9.82 12.33 5.96
CA GLN A 208 8.81 12.81 6.90
C GLN A 208 7.93 11.67 7.41
N SER A 209 7.55 10.72 6.56
CA SER A 209 6.78 9.55 6.96
C SER A 209 7.58 8.64 7.90
N SER A 210 8.89 8.51 7.69
CA SER A 210 9.78 7.77 8.57
C SER A 210 9.81 8.41 9.97
N ILE A 211 9.98 9.73 10.06
CA ILE A 211 9.94 10.45 11.35
C ILE A 211 8.58 10.29 12.04
N GLN A 212 7.49 10.48 11.31
CA GLN A 212 6.14 10.36 11.87
C GLN A 212 5.86 8.92 12.34
N SER A 213 6.27 7.92 11.54
CA SER A 213 6.13 6.51 11.88
C SER A 213 7.03 6.10 13.04
N LEU A 214 8.21 6.72 13.19
CA LEU A 214 9.08 6.53 14.35
C LEU A 214 8.35 6.98 15.63
N VAL A 215 7.76 8.18 15.62
CA VAL A 215 6.99 8.69 16.77
C VAL A 215 5.84 7.73 17.12
N VAL A 216 5.08 7.29 16.12
CA VAL A 216 3.98 6.32 16.34
C VAL A 216 4.52 5.00 16.91
N ALA A 217 5.63 4.49 16.37
CA ALA A 217 6.22 3.23 16.79
C ALA A 217 6.79 3.29 18.21
N VAL A 218 7.47 4.37 18.60
CA VAL A 218 7.98 4.56 19.98
C VAL A 218 6.83 4.67 20.99
N VAL A 219 5.72 5.29 20.62
CA VAL A 219 4.53 5.35 21.48
C VAL A 219 3.87 3.98 21.62
N ALA A 220 3.80 3.21 20.53
CA ALA A 220 3.13 1.91 20.49
C ALA A 220 3.96 0.76 21.07
N GLU A 221 5.29 0.80 20.91
CA GLU A 221 6.21 -0.24 21.33
C GLU A 221 7.45 0.37 21.99
N ARG A 222 7.59 0.11 23.29
CA ARG A 222 8.67 0.69 24.12
C ARG A 222 9.79 -0.30 24.40
N ASP A 223 9.58 -1.59 24.14
CA ASP A 223 10.62 -2.59 24.34
C ASP A 223 11.68 -2.50 23.25
N LEU A 224 12.90 -2.14 23.63
CA LEU A 224 14.05 -1.97 22.72
C LEU A 224 14.47 -3.28 22.03
N GLU A 225 14.14 -4.45 22.60
CA GLU A 225 14.46 -5.73 21.97
C GLU A 225 13.69 -5.93 20.66
N GLU A 226 12.45 -5.43 20.59
CA GLU A 226 11.63 -5.49 19.35
C GLU A 226 12.16 -4.57 18.23
N TRP A 227 12.99 -3.59 18.58
CA TRP A 227 13.62 -2.69 17.61
C TRP A 227 14.87 -3.30 16.95
N LYS A 228 15.43 -4.36 17.54
CA LYS A 228 16.62 -5.02 16.99
C LYS A 228 16.29 -5.69 15.66
N LEU A 229 16.89 -5.17 14.59
CA LEU A 229 16.76 -5.72 13.26
C LEU A 229 17.88 -6.74 13.00
N GLY A 230 17.56 -8.03 13.14
CA GLY A 230 18.49 -9.11 12.83
C GLY A 230 18.60 -9.39 11.33
N TRP A 231 19.66 -10.12 10.94
CA TRP A 231 19.85 -10.64 9.57
C TRP A 231 18.89 -11.80 9.26
N ASN A 232 17.59 -11.49 9.20
CA ASN A 232 16.54 -12.47 9.01
C ASN A 232 15.43 -11.93 8.09
N MET A 233 14.31 -12.65 8.04
CA MET A 233 13.12 -12.28 7.25
C MET A 233 12.60 -10.87 7.58
N ARG A 234 12.78 -10.36 8.81
CA ARG A 234 12.37 -9.00 9.19
C ARG A 234 13.11 -7.96 8.35
N LEU A 235 14.45 -8.08 8.26
CA LEU A 235 15.30 -7.20 7.46
C LEU A 235 14.95 -7.27 5.97
N PHE A 236 14.86 -8.49 5.42
CA PHE A 236 14.48 -8.67 4.01
C PHE A 236 13.12 -8.06 3.69
N ALA A 237 12.14 -8.24 4.59
CA ALA A 237 10.79 -7.71 4.41
C ALA A 237 10.75 -6.18 4.39
N VAL A 238 11.44 -5.50 5.31
CA VAL A 238 11.48 -4.03 5.36
C VAL A 238 12.34 -3.44 4.24
N ALA A 239 13.42 -4.11 3.85
CA ALA A 239 14.26 -3.67 2.74
C ALA A 239 13.51 -3.77 1.41
N TYR A 240 12.90 -4.92 1.08
CA TYR A 240 12.11 -5.08 -0.14
C TYR A 240 10.89 -4.15 -0.16
N CYS A 241 10.12 -4.10 0.94
CA CYS A 241 8.93 -3.25 0.98
C CYS A 241 9.30 -1.75 1.01
N GLY A 242 10.46 -1.39 1.55
CA GLY A 242 10.93 -0.02 1.61
C GLY A 242 11.50 0.45 0.27
N VAL A 243 12.48 -0.25 -0.26
CA VAL A 243 13.17 0.17 -1.49
C VAL A 243 12.28 0.02 -2.71
N VAL A 244 11.72 -1.17 -2.94
CA VAL A 244 10.98 -1.47 -4.18
C VAL A 244 9.54 -0.97 -4.09
N VAL A 245 8.82 -1.38 -3.04
CA VAL A 245 7.39 -1.12 -2.96
C VAL A 245 7.09 0.33 -2.55
N THR A 246 7.90 0.95 -1.70
CA THR A 246 7.72 2.36 -1.35
C THR A 246 8.54 3.26 -2.26
N GLY A 247 9.87 3.14 -2.24
CA GLY A 247 10.76 4.08 -2.93
C GLY A 247 10.52 4.13 -4.45
N VAL A 248 10.75 3.01 -5.14
CA VAL A 248 10.61 2.93 -6.61
C VAL A 248 9.17 3.20 -7.03
N THR A 249 8.19 2.55 -6.39
CA THR A 249 6.79 2.66 -6.82
C THR A 249 6.23 4.07 -6.59
N TYR A 250 6.52 4.73 -5.46
CA TYR A 250 6.04 6.10 -5.22
C TYR A 250 6.72 7.12 -6.14
N TYR A 251 8.00 6.92 -6.46
CA TYR A 251 8.68 7.74 -7.46
C TYR A 251 8.04 7.57 -8.85
N LEU A 252 7.82 6.34 -9.29
CA LEU A 252 7.15 6.07 -10.56
C LEU A 252 5.73 6.64 -10.60
N GLN A 253 4.99 6.56 -9.49
CA GLN A 253 3.66 7.19 -9.36
C GLN A 253 3.75 8.71 -9.54
N ALA A 254 4.66 9.38 -8.84
CA ALA A 254 4.90 10.81 -8.98
C ALA A 254 5.28 11.18 -10.43
N TRP A 255 6.14 10.38 -11.06
CA TRP A 255 6.56 10.57 -12.45
C TRP A 255 5.39 10.45 -13.44
N VAL A 256 4.52 9.46 -13.25
CA VAL A 256 3.31 9.28 -14.07
C VAL A 256 2.34 10.45 -13.90
N PHE A 257 2.17 10.95 -12.67
CA PHE A 257 1.27 12.08 -12.38
C PHE A 257 1.73 13.40 -13.01
N GLU A 258 3.02 13.59 -13.21
CA GLU A 258 3.53 14.78 -13.89
C GLU A 258 3.44 14.66 -15.42
N LYS A 259 3.75 13.49 -15.99
CA LYS A 259 3.74 13.26 -17.44
C LYS A 259 2.32 13.25 -18.03
N LYS A 260 1.33 12.92 -17.22
CA LYS A 260 -0.07 13.07 -17.58
C LYS A 260 -0.48 14.47 -17.19
N ASP A 261 -0.80 15.33 -18.17
CA ASP A 261 -1.33 16.67 -17.91
C ASP A 261 -2.41 16.65 -16.80
N PRO A 262 -2.63 17.75 -16.06
CA PRO A 262 -3.76 17.85 -15.13
C PRO A 262 -5.13 17.59 -15.80
N VAL A 263 -5.20 17.66 -17.13
CA VAL A 263 -6.38 17.30 -17.95
C VAL A 263 -6.52 15.78 -18.14
N PHE A 264 -5.45 15.00 -17.97
CA PHE A 264 -5.46 13.53 -18.03
C PHE A 264 -5.61 12.84 -16.67
N LEU A 265 -5.60 13.59 -15.57
CA LEU A 265 -6.20 13.10 -14.32
C LEU A 265 -7.71 12.80 -14.47
N VAL A 266 -8.32 13.31 -15.56
CA VAL A 266 -9.76 13.32 -15.89
C VAL A 266 -10.10 12.38 -17.07
N VAL A 267 -9.09 11.82 -17.74
CA VAL A 267 -9.27 10.79 -18.79
C VAL A 267 -9.24 9.43 -18.10
N PRO A 268 -10.24 8.55 -18.32
CA PRO A 268 -10.76 7.65 -17.32
C PRO A 268 -9.66 6.74 -16.78
N THR A 269 -9.28 7.00 -15.54
CA THR A 269 -8.49 6.13 -14.68
C THR A 269 -8.86 4.65 -14.84
N PRO A 270 -10.13 4.22 -14.99
CA PRO A 270 -10.40 2.80 -15.22
C PRO A 270 -9.80 2.21 -16.51
N LEU A 271 -9.57 2.97 -17.58
CA LEU A 271 -9.00 2.43 -18.83
C LEU A 271 -7.48 2.20 -18.73
N THR A 272 -6.74 3.12 -18.10
CA THR A 272 -5.33 2.85 -17.78
C THR A 272 -5.20 1.77 -16.71
N PHE A 273 -6.16 1.67 -15.77
CA PHE A 273 -6.18 0.59 -14.78
C PHE A 273 -6.58 -0.76 -15.36
N ILE A 274 -7.53 -0.82 -16.31
CA ILE A 274 -7.84 -2.03 -17.09
C ILE A 274 -6.62 -2.41 -17.90
N PHE A 275 -5.94 -1.47 -18.56
CA PHE A 275 -4.70 -1.75 -19.28
C PHE A 275 -3.59 -2.25 -18.34
N THR A 276 -3.44 -1.67 -17.14
CA THR A 276 -2.45 -2.11 -16.14
C THR A 276 -2.82 -3.47 -15.55
N MET A 277 -4.11 -3.75 -15.31
CA MET A 277 -4.62 -5.05 -14.89
C MET A 277 -4.45 -6.10 -15.99
N LEU A 278 -4.74 -5.78 -17.25
CA LEU A 278 -4.55 -6.66 -18.40
C LEU A 278 -3.07 -6.91 -18.64
N CYS A 279 -2.21 -5.90 -18.57
CA CYS A 279 -0.77 -6.08 -18.62
C CYS A 279 -0.27 -6.91 -17.43
N SER A 280 -0.80 -6.72 -16.22
CA SER A 280 -0.46 -7.55 -15.05
C SER A 280 -0.96 -8.98 -15.18
N ALA A 281 -2.11 -9.19 -15.83
CA ALA A 281 -2.68 -10.50 -16.14
C ALA A 281 -1.91 -11.22 -17.25
N VAL A 282 -1.33 -10.47 -18.20
CA VAL A 282 -0.54 -10.99 -19.32
C VAL A 282 0.93 -11.19 -18.93
N LEU A 283 1.49 -10.39 -18.02
CA LEU A 283 2.86 -10.52 -17.50
C LEU A 283 2.99 -11.52 -16.34
N CYS A 284 1.87 -11.96 -15.77
CA CYS A 284 1.83 -13.01 -14.75
C CYS A 284 1.23 -14.27 -15.37
N ASP A 285 2.08 -15.06 -16.03
CA ASP A 285 1.78 -16.43 -16.43
C ASP A 285 1.51 -17.28 -15.18
N SER A 286 0.29 -17.17 -14.65
CA SER A 286 -0.43 -18.14 -13.81
C SER A 286 -1.72 -17.53 -13.25
N ILE A 287 -2.54 -16.91 -14.11
CA ILE A 287 -3.99 -16.97 -13.87
C ILE A 287 -4.39 -18.38 -14.28
N ALA A 288 -4.43 -19.28 -13.29
CA ALA A 288 -4.87 -20.65 -13.49
C ALA A 288 -6.24 -20.63 -14.18
N LEU A 289 -6.21 -20.97 -15.47
CA LEU A 289 -7.37 -21.29 -16.28
C LEU A 289 -8.25 -22.27 -15.53
N GLY A 290 -9.55 -21.98 -15.60
CA GLY A 290 -10.57 -22.54 -14.74
C GLY A 290 -10.68 -24.05 -14.76
N ARG A 291 -11.32 -24.54 -13.71
CA ARG A 291 -12.20 -25.69 -13.84
C ARG A 291 -13.45 -25.42 -13.00
N TYR A 292 -14.52 -25.06 -13.70
CA TYR A 292 -15.87 -25.21 -13.20
C TYR A 292 -16.13 -26.71 -13.04
N ILE A 293 -16.62 -27.11 -11.87
CA ILE A 293 -17.53 -28.24 -11.68
C ILE A 293 -18.76 -27.65 -11.01
#